data_AF-A0A924S5Z8-F1
#
_entry.id   AF-A0A924S5Z8-F1
#
_cell.length_a   1.000
_cell.length_b   1.000
_cell.length_c   1.000
_cell.angle_alpha   90.00
_cell.angle_beta   90.00
_cell.angle_gamma   90.00
#
_symmetry.space_group_name_H-M   'P 1'
#
loop_
_entity.id
_entity.type
_entity.pdbx_description
1 polymer ?
#
loop_
_entity_poly.entity_id
_entity_poly.type
_entity_poly.pdbx_seq_one_letter_code
_entity_poly.pdbx_strand_id
1 'polypeptide(L)'
;MSARFTADLDAVARPWLKAIGSAGGRAGKTAPLWLLADVPAAIAFAGGLALGIDALPRGLPAAAPWLVVIAVAALARGLLARRGARAGAEAAAGVKAAARHQAVAAILGHGAARRTGGEALSAVVEGVEALDGHVSRFVPARLASAVAPLLIIAAVAVASPVAAGVLLFTLVPFGLVMALAGGAAGEESRRQFLALERLSSLFLDRVRALPVVLAFQAEGAVTRDLSRAAEDLAARTIRVLRVA
;
A
#
# COMPACT_ATOMS: atom_id res chain seq x y z
N MET A 1 -6.86 22.63 -10.64
CA MET A 1 -7.68 21.98 -9.59
C MET A 1 -7.36 22.54 -8.22
N SER A 2 -8.31 23.24 -7.57
CA SER A 2 -8.13 23.85 -6.24
C SER A 2 -8.18 22.80 -5.11
N ALA A 3 -7.72 23.15 -3.91
CA ALA A 3 -7.78 22.28 -2.72
C ALA A 3 -9.21 21.80 -2.37
N ARG A 4 -10.25 22.49 -2.87
CA ARG A 4 -11.65 22.05 -2.72
C ARG A 4 -11.97 20.81 -3.56
N PHE A 5 -11.47 20.74 -4.80
CA PHE A 5 -11.73 19.61 -5.68
C PHE A 5 -11.14 18.29 -5.13
N THR A 6 -9.97 18.34 -4.50
CA THR A 6 -9.38 17.17 -3.86
C THR A 6 -10.16 16.72 -2.62
N ALA A 7 -10.73 17.66 -1.86
CA ALA A 7 -11.60 17.35 -0.74
C ALA A 7 -12.91 16.72 -1.21
N ASP A 8 -13.46 17.19 -2.34
CA ASP A 8 -14.66 16.62 -2.96
C ASP A 8 -14.40 15.20 -3.49
N LEU A 9 -13.24 14.96 -4.12
CA LEU A 9 -12.82 13.62 -4.53
C LEU A 9 -12.65 12.67 -3.34
N ASP A 10 -11.98 13.11 -2.27
CA ASP A 10 -11.83 12.32 -1.05
C ASP A 10 -13.18 11.99 -0.40
N ALA A 11 -14.13 12.93 -0.43
CA ALA A 11 -15.47 12.76 0.10
C ALA A 11 -16.27 11.68 -0.64
N VAL A 12 -16.05 11.52 -1.95
CA VAL A 12 -16.72 10.50 -2.77
C VAL A 12 -15.96 9.17 -2.78
N ALA A 13 -14.63 9.22 -2.87
CA ALA A 13 -13.78 8.04 -3.01
C ALA A 13 -13.69 7.20 -1.73
N ARG A 14 -13.59 7.82 -0.55
CA ARG A 14 -13.45 7.09 0.72
C ARG A 14 -14.65 6.21 1.05
N PRO A 15 -15.91 6.69 0.97
CA PRO A 15 -17.08 5.84 1.19
C PRO A 15 -17.17 4.72 0.16
N TRP A 16 -16.86 5.01 -1.10
CA TRP A 16 -16.88 4.03 -2.18
C TRP A 16 -15.84 2.92 -1.97
N LEU A 17 -14.60 3.26 -1.61
CA LEU A 17 -13.55 2.29 -1.27
C LEU A 17 -13.94 1.45 -0.06
N LYS A 18 -14.59 2.05 0.95
CA LYS A 18 -15.09 1.30 2.13
C LYS A 18 -16.21 0.33 1.74
N ALA A 19 -17.13 0.75 0.88
CA ALA A 19 -18.22 -0.10 0.39
C ALA A 19 -17.68 -1.27 -0.45
N ILE A 20 -16.79 -1.00 -1.42
CA ILE A 20 -16.17 -2.04 -2.25
C ILE A 20 -15.26 -2.95 -1.45
N GLY A 21 -14.55 -2.44 -0.44
CA GLY A 21 -13.72 -3.27 0.44
C GLY A 21 -14.49 -4.42 1.10
N SER A 22 -15.81 -4.26 1.31
CA SER A 22 -16.68 -5.33 1.81
C SER A 22 -16.87 -6.49 0.81
N ALA A 23 -16.69 -6.24 -0.49
CA ALA A 23 -16.75 -7.25 -1.55
C ALA A 23 -15.60 -8.27 -1.48
N GLY A 24 -14.52 -7.95 -0.75
CA GLY A 24 -13.48 -8.92 -0.41
C GLY A 24 -13.97 -10.04 0.54
N GLY A 25 -15.19 -9.92 1.08
CA GLY A 25 -15.90 -10.98 1.79
C GLY A 25 -15.15 -11.54 3.00
N ARG A 26 -15.21 -12.86 3.19
CA ARG A 26 -14.49 -13.55 4.28
C ARG A 26 -12.98 -13.50 4.09
N ALA A 27 -12.49 -13.57 2.86
CA ALA A 27 -11.07 -13.56 2.55
C ALA A 27 -10.40 -12.24 3.01
N GLY A 28 -11.07 -11.11 2.82
CA GLY A 28 -10.60 -9.81 3.32
C GLY A 28 -10.50 -9.72 4.84
N LYS A 29 -11.36 -10.44 5.57
CA LYS A 29 -11.33 -10.49 7.05
C LYS A 29 -10.30 -11.50 7.58
N THR A 30 -10.06 -12.60 6.87
CA THR A 30 -9.16 -13.68 7.32
C THR A 30 -7.71 -13.43 6.95
N ALA A 31 -7.42 -12.72 5.85
CA ALA A 31 -6.06 -12.39 5.44
C ALA A 31 -5.19 -11.76 6.56
N PRO A 32 -5.64 -10.73 7.30
CA PRO A 32 -4.86 -10.18 8.41
C PRO A 32 -4.71 -11.17 9.57
N LEU A 33 -5.68 -12.05 9.82
CA LEU A 33 -5.60 -13.06 10.87
C LEU A 33 -4.52 -14.10 10.57
N TRP A 34 -4.37 -14.53 9.32
CA TRP A 34 -3.31 -15.45 8.91
C TRP A 34 -1.92 -14.83 9.06
N LEU A 35 -1.78 -13.53 8.78
CA LEU A 35 -0.54 -12.79 9.01
C LEU A 35 -0.22 -12.65 10.50
N LEU A 36 -1.22 -12.40 11.34
CA LEU A 36 -1.04 -12.36 12.81
C LEU A 36 -0.73 -13.73 13.39
N ALA A 37 -1.29 -14.79 12.83
CA ALA A 37 -1.01 -16.17 13.24
C ALA A 37 0.44 -16.60 12.95
N ASP A 38 1.18 -15.91 12.07
CA ASP A 38 2.62 -16.15 11.86
C ASP A 38 3.44 -15.76 13.10
N VAL A 39 2.96 -14.82 13.94
CA VAL A 39 3.72 -14.28 15.07
C VAL A 39 4.06 -15.35 16.13
N PRO A 40 3.12 -16.18 16.61
CA PRO A 40 3.45 -17.30 17.49
C PRO A 40 4.46 -18.28 16.87
N ALA A 41 4.36 -18.57 15.58
CA ALA A 41 5.30 -19.45 14.90
C ALA A 41 6.70 -18.80 14.78
N ALA A 42 6.77 -17.49 14.60
CA ALA A 42 8.02 -16.73 14.66
C ALA A 42 8.66 -16.77 16.06
N ILE A 43 7.86 -16.62 17.11
CA ILE A 43 8.33 -16.72 18.51
C ILE A 43 8.83 -18.13 18.80
N ALA A 44 8.09 -19.16 18.39
CA ALA A 44 8.50 -20.56 18.57
C ALA A 44 9.80 -20.87 17.82
N PHE A 45 9.97 -20.35 16.61
CA PHE A 45 11.22 -20.47 15.85
C PHE A 45 12.40 -19.82 16.59
N ALA A 46 12.23 -18.59 17.07
CA ALA A 46 13.27 -17.87 17.81
C ALA A 46 13.62 -18.55 19.14
N GLY A 47 12.60 -18.99 19.90
CA GLY A 47 12.79 -19.72 21.16
C GLY A 47 13.45 -21.08 20.95
N GLY A 48 13.04 -21.82 19.91
CA GLY A 48 13.68 -23.08 19.52
C GLY A 48 15.16 -22.88 19.15
N LEU A 49 15.48 -21.79 18.44
CA LEU A 49 16.86 -21.46 18.10
C LEU A 49 17.70 -21.11 19.34
N ALA A 50 17.17 -20.26 20.23
CA ALA A 50 17.87 -19.89 21.47
C ALA A 50 18.15 -21.12 22.36
N LEU A 51 17.13 -21.95 22.60
CA LEU A 51 17.25 -23.12 23.47
C LEU A 51 18.02 -24.27 22.80
N GLY A 52 17.97 -24.37 21.47
CA GLY A 52 18.77 -25.30 20.70
C GLY A 52 20.27 -24.99 20.77
N ILE A 53 20.64 -23.70 20.72
CA ILE A 53 22.02 -23.25 20.89
C ILE A 53 22.52 -23.53 22.32
N ASP A 54 21.70 -23.22 23.33
CA ASP A 54 22.03 -23.50 24.75
C ASP A 54 22.20 -25.01 25.05
N ALA A 55 21.45 -25.86 24.34
CA ALA A 55 21.52 -27.31 24.52
C ALA A 55 22.70 -27.95 23.78
N LEU A 56 23.33 -27.26 22.82
CA LEU A 56 24.40 -27.81 21.98
C LEU A 56 25.63 -28.32 22.76
N PRO A 57 26.11 -27.62 23.82
CA PRO A 57 27.20 -28.11 24.67
C PRO A 57 26.88 -29.41 25.42
N ARG A 58 25.59 -29.70 25.65
CA ARG A 58 25.11 -30.95 26.28
C ARG A 58 24.97 -32.12 25.28
N GLY A 59 25.30 -31.87 24.01
CA GLY A 59 25.30 -32.85 22.93
C GLY A 59 24.07 -32.77 22.01
N LEU A 60 24.19 -33.38 20.82
CA LEU A 60 23.13 -33.45 19.81
C LEU A 60 21.78 -33.99 20.30
N PRO A 61 21.69 -35.03 21.16
CA PRO A 61 20.39 -35.53 21.63
C PRO A 61 19.64 -34.49 22.50
N ALA A 62 20.35 -33.61 23.21
CA ALA A 62 19.73 -32.54 23.99
C ALA A 62 19.20 -31.40 23.10
N ALA A 63 19.82 -31.19 21.93
CA ALA A 63 19.40 -30.18 20.95
C ALA A 63 18.31 -30.68 19.98
N ALA A 64 18.20 -32.00 19.79
CA ALA A 64 17.23 -32.64 18.89
C ALA A 64 15.78 -32.15 19.02
N PRO A 65 15.16 -32.04 20.23
CA PRO A 65 13.79 -31.55 20.34
C PRO A 65 13.64 -30.10 19.86
N TRP A 66 14.64 -29.25 20.10
CA TRP A 66 14.63 -27.85 19.66
C TRP A 66 14.76 -27.73 18.15
N LEU A 67 15.55 -28.59 17.51
CA LEU A 67 15.62 -28.68 16.05
C LEU A 67 14.26 -29.04 15.43
N VAL A 68 13.51 -29.95 16.08
CA VAL A 68 12.14 -30.28 15.65
C VAL A 68 11.21 -29.07 15.79
N VAL A 69 11.28 -28.34 16.91
CA VAL A 69 10.50 -27.10 17.10
C VAL A 69 10.81 -26.08 16.01
N ILE A 70 12.10 -25.86 15.69
CA ILE A 70 12.53 -24.96 14.61
C ILE A 70 11.95 -25.40 13.27
N ALA A 71 12.05 -26.69 12.94
CA ALA A 71 11.56 -27.22 11.66
C ALA A 71 10.04 -27.09 11.54
N VAL A 72 9.29 -27.47 12.58
CA VAL A 72 7.83 -27.36 12.61
C VAL A 72 7.39 -25.90 12.54
N ALA A 73 8.05 -25.01 13.30
CA ALA A 73 7.77 -23.59 13.26
C ALA A 73 8.04 -23.01 11.86
N ALA A 74 9.18 -23.32 11.24
CA ALA A 74 9.52 -22.86 9.90
C ALA A 74 8.48 -23.31 8.85
N LEU A 75 8.05 -24.58 8.91
CA LEU A 75 6.99 -25.11 8.05
C LEU A 75 5.65 -24.40 8.29
N ALA A 76 5.28 -24.20 9.56
CA ALA A 76 4.07 -23.47 9.93
C ALA A 76 4.07 -22.05 9.36
N ARG A 77 5.20 -21.32 9.48
CA ARG A 77 5.36 -19.97 8.92
C ARG A 77 5.17 -19.96 7.41
N GLY A 78 5.80 -20.90 6.70
CA GLY A 78 5.64 -21.02 5.24
C GLY A 78 4.18 -21.27 4.84
N LEU A 79 3.46 -22.13 5.57
CA LEU A 79 2.05 -22.42 5.32
C LEU A 79 1.14 -21.23 5.64
N LEU A 80 1.38 -20.54 6.75
CA LEU A 80 0.63 -19.34 7.17
C LEU A 80 0.83 -18.20 6.18
N ALA A 81 2.07 -17.94 5.75
CA ALA A 81 2.40 -16.96 4.72
C ALA A 81 1.69 -17.28 3.40
N ARG A 82 1.69 -18.55 2.97
CA ARG A 82 0.98 -18.99 1.76
C ARG A 82 -0.54 -18.83 1.88
N ARG A 83 -1.13 -19.14 3.04
CA ARG A 83 -2.56 -18.96 3.32
C ARG A 83 -2.94 -17.48 3.34
N GLY A 84 -2.12 -16.63 3.97
CA GLY A 84 -2.30 -15.18 3.98
C GLY A 84 -2.24 -14.58 2.57
N ALA A 85 -1.26 -14.99 1.76
CA ALA A 85 -1.13 -14.53 0.37
C ALA A 85 -2.33 -14.95 -0.49
N ARG A 86 -2.84 -16.19 -0.33
CA ARG A 86 -4.05 -16.66 -1.02
C ARG A 86 -5.28 -15.89 -0.60
N ALA A 87 -5.51 -15.71 0.70
CA ALA A 87 -6.63 -14.93 1.20
C ALA A 87 -6.58 -13.47 0.73
N GLY A 88 -5.39 -12.87 0.67
CA GLY A 88 -5.19 -11.53 0.10
C GLY A 88 -5.54 -11.47 -1.40
N ALA A 89 -5.08 -12.45 -2.18
CA ALA A 89 -5.38 -12.54 -3.62
C ALA A 89 -6.88 -12.76 -3.88
N GLU A 90 -7.54 -13.62 -3.11
CA GLU A 90 -9.00 -13.85 -3.19
C GLU A 90 -9.78 -12.58 -2.85
N ALA A 91 -9.37 -11.86 -1.79
CA ALA A 91 -9.98 -10.59 -1.42
C ALA A 91 -9.82 -9.53 -2.52
N ALA A 92 -8.64 -9.44 -3.13
CA ALA A 92 -8.38 -8.54 -4.25
C ALA A 92 -9.22 -8.91 -5.47
N ALA A 93 -9.33 -10.19 -5.82
CA ALA A 93 -10.17 -10.64 -6.93
C ALA A 93 -11.65 -10.25 -6.73
N GLY A 94 -12.20 -10.44 -5.53
CA GLY A 94 -13.58 -10.04 -5.20
C GLY A 94 -13.79 -8.53 -5.29
N VAL A 95 -12.88 -7.74 -4.73
CA VAL A 95 -12.89 -6.28 -4.81
C VAL A 95 -12.81 -5.79 -6.26
N LYS A 96 -11.89 -6.34 -7.06
CA LYS A 96 -11.73 -5.99 -8.47
C LYS A 96 -12.96 -6.35 -9.30
N ALA A 97 -13.56 -7.52 -9.07
CA ALA A 97 -14.78 -7.93 -9.75
C ALA A 97 -15.95 -6.96 -9.45
N ALA A 98 -16.14 -6.57 -8.19
CA ALA A 98 -17.16 -5.60 -7.80
C ALA A 98 -16.89 -4.21 -8.42
N ALA A 99 -15.64 -3.76 -8.43
CA ALA A 99 -15.26 -2.48 -9.02
C ALA A 99 -15.50 -2.46 -10.54
N ARG A 100 -15.11 -3.53 -11.27
CA ARG A 100 -15.40 -3.68 -12.71
C ARG A 100 -16.89 -3.67 -13.00
N HIS A 101 -17.70 -4.37 -12.20
CA HIS A 101 -19.15 -4.41 -12.38
C HIS A 101 -19.79 -3.02 -12.21
N GLN A 102 -19.41 -2.27 -11.18
CA GLN A 102 -19.90 -0.90 -10.96
C GLN A 102 -19.46 0.05 -12.07
N ALA A 103 -18.21 -0.06 -12.52
CA ALA A 103 -17.68 0.69 -13.64
C ALA A 103 -18.47 0.48 -14.94
N VAL A 104 -18.71 -0.78 -15.32
CA VAL A 104 -19.48 -1.13 -16.51
C VAL A 104 -20.93 -0.67 -16.37
N ALA A 105 -21.55 -0.87 -15.21
CA ALA A 105 -22.91 -0.42 -14.95
C ALA A 105 -23.05 1.11 -15.05
N ALA A 106 -22.07 1.87 -14.56
CA ALA A 106 -22.06 3.33 -14.68
C ALA A 106 -21.92 3.80 -16.14
N ILE A 107 -21.07 3.14 -16.93
CA ILE A 107 -20.86 3.46 -18.34
C ILE A 107 -22.12 3.16 -19.17
N LEU A 108 -22.79 2.03 -18.90
CA LEU A 108 -23.99 1.60 -19.63
C LEU A 108 -25.26 2.33 -19.17
N GLY A 109 -25.40 2.61 -17.87
CA GLY A 109 -26.60 3.22 -17.27
C GLY A 109 -26.77 4.71 -17.54
N HIS A 110 -25.67 5.45 -17.78
CA HIS A 110 -25.72 6.89 -18.06
C HIS A 110 -25.88 7.25 -19.55
N GLY A 111 -26.24 6.29 -20.41
CA GLY A 111 -26.54 6.55 -21.81
C GLY A 111 -25.41 7.32 -22.49
N ALA A 112 -24.26 6.67 -22.66
CA ALA A 112 -23.05 7.17 -23.32
C ALA A 112 -23.29 8.40 -24.22
N ALA A 113 -23.18 9.59 -23.63
CA ALA A 113 -23.23 10.85 -24.37
C ALA A 113 -21.90 11.03 -25.12
N ARG A 114 -21.78 10.27 -26.20
CA ARG A 114 -21.17 10.60 -27.49
C ARG A 114 -19.68 10.91 -27.63
N ARG A 115 -18.85 11.06 -26.60
CA ARG A 115 -17.38 11.23 -26.81
C ARG A 115 -16.62 10.59 -25.63
N THR A 116 -15.48 9.93 -25.89
CA THR A 116 -14.53 9.27 -24.94
C THR A 116 -14.76 7.82 -24.48
N GLY A 117 -15.29 6.93 -25.34
CA GLY A 117 -15.57 5.53 -24.93
C GLY A 117 -14.34 4.64 -24.64
N GLY A 118 -13.24 4.78 -25.39
CA GLY A 118 -12.06 3.91 -25.25
C GLY A 118 -11.10 4.33 -24.12
N GLU A 119 -10.75 5.61 -24.06
CA GLU A 119 -9.84 6.16 -23.05
C GLU A 119 -10.44 6.08 -21.65
N ALA A 120 -11.74 6.38 -21.49
CA ALA A 120 -12.41 6.29 -20.20
C ALA A 120 -12.51 4.84 -19.72
N LEU A 121 -12.79 3.89 -20.62
CA LEU A 121 -12.81 2.47 -20.29
C LEU A 121 -11.41 1.97 -19.87
N SER A 122 -10.37 2.38 -20.60
CA SER A 122 -8.98 2.02 -20.29
C SER A 122 -8.55 2.57 -18.93
N ALA A 123 -8.83 3.84 -18.64
CA ALA A 123 -8.50 4.48 -17.37
C ALA A 123 -9.22 3.79 -16.18
N VAL A 124 -10.46 3.35 -16.39
CA VAL A 124 -11.22 2.60 -15.39
C VAL A 124 -10.63 1.21 -15.17
N VAL A 125 -10.23 0.50 -16.22
CA VAL A 125 -9.57 -0.82 -16.10
C VAL A 125 -8.25 -0.70 -15.37
N GLU A 126 -7.42 0.27 -15.73
CA GLU A 126 -6.12 0.53 -15.09
C GLU A 126 -6.29 0.93 -13.62
N GLY A 127 -7.29 1.77 -13.31
CA GLY A 127 -7.64 2.14 -11.94
C GLY A 127 -8.08 0.94 -11.09
N VAL A 128 -8.78 -0.04 -11.67
CA VAL A 128 -9.17 -1.26 -10.96
C VAL A 128 -7.97 -2.19 -10.74
N GLU A 129 -7.06 -2.32 -11.70
CA GLU A 129 -5.84 -3.11 -11.50
C GLU A 129 -4.91 -2.51 -10.46
N ALA A 130 -4.85 -1.18 -10.34
CA ALA A 130 -4.09 -0.50 -9.30
C ALA A 130 -4.53 -0.87 -7.87
N LEU A 131 -5.77 -1.34 -7.68
CA LEU A 131 -6.26 -1.77 -6.36
C LEU A 131 -5.67 -3.11 -5.90
N ASP A 132 -5.11 -3.92 -6.79
CA ASP A 132 -4.68 -5.29 -6.49
C ASP A 132 -3.67 -5.34 -5.34
N GLY A 133 -2.59 -4.56 -5.45
CA GLY A 133 -1.54 -4.51 -4.43
C GLY A 133 -2.02 -3.92 -3.10
N HIS A 134 -2.93 -2.94 -3.16
CA HIS A 134 -3.50 -2.33 -1.96
C HIS A 134 -4.33 -3.35 -1.18
N VAL A 135 -5.21 -4.09 -1.84
CA VAL A 135 -6.12 -5.04 -1.19
C VAL A 135 -5.40 -6.34 -0.81
N SER A 136 -4.54 -6.87 -1.68
CA SER A 136 -3.90 -8.16 -1.44
C SER A 136 -2.77 -8.12 -0.41
N ARG A 137 -2.05 -6.99 -0.33
CA ARG A 137 -0.83 -6.89 0.49
C ARG A 137 -0.95 -5.81 1.57
N PHE A 138 -1.29 -4.58 1.18
CA PHE A 138 -1.24 -3.45 2.11
C PHE A 138 -2.31 -3.53 3.21
N VAL A 139 -3.58 -3.77 2.85
CA VAL A 139 -4.68 -3.84 3.81
C VAL A 139 -4.46 -4.94 4.87
N PRO A 140 -4.10 -6.18 4.50
CA PRO A 140 -3.80 -7.23 5.47
C PRO A 140 -2.57 -6.92 6.32
N ALA A 141 -1.49 -6.43 5.70
CA ALA A 141 -0.23 -6.12 6.39
C ALA A 141 -0.37 -4.97 7.38
N ARG A 142 -1.30 -4.02 7.15
CA ARG A 142 -1.49 -2.86 8.03
C ARG A 142 -1.79 -3.27 9.48
N LEU A 143 -2.72 -4.20 9.69
CA LEU A 143 -3.04 -4.67 11.04
C LEU A 143 -1.86 -5.45 11.65
N ALA A 144 -1.27 -6.35 10.86
CA ALA A 144 -0.12 -7.15 11.30
C ALA A 144 1.06 -6.26 11.72
N SER A 145 1.37 -5.21 10.96
CA SER A 145 2.46 -4.27 11.27
C SER A 145 2.25 -3.48 12.56
N ALA A 146 1.01 -3.20 12.94
CA ALA A 146 0.70 -2.49 14.18
C ALA A 146 0.69 -3.41 15.40
N VAL A 147 0.17 -4.64 15.25
CA VAL A 147 -0.06 -5.57 16.37
C VAL A 147 1.13 -6.50 16.61
N ALA A 148 1.85 -6.93 15.58
CA ALA A 148 2.96 -7.87 15.71
C ALA A 148 4.07 -7.37 16.66
N PRO A 149 4.51 -6.09 16.62
CA PRO A 149 5.50 -5.59 17.57
C PRO A 149 5.04 -5.72 19.03
N LEU A 150 3.76 -5.45 19.31
CA LEU A 150 3.18 -5.58 20.66
C LEU A 150 3.18 -7.04 21.14
N LEU A 151 2.82 -7.97 20.26
CA LEU A 151 2.86 -9.41 20.57
C LEU A 151 4.28 -9.91 20.82
N ILE A 152 5.25 -9.43 20.04
CA ILE A 152 6.67 -9.76 20.23
C ILE A 152 7.15 -9.23 21.59
N ILE A 153 6.83 -7.99 21.94
CA ILE A 153 7.18 -7.40 23.25
C ILE A 153 6.56 -8.22 24.39
N ALA A 154 5.29 -8.60 24.28
CA ALA A 154 4.62 -9.43 25.27
C ALA A 154 5.30 -10.80 25.44
N ALA A 155 5.73 -11.43 24.35
CA ALA A 155 6.47 -12.68 24.41
C ALA A 155 7.86 -12.51 25.05
N VAL A 156 8.57 -11.43 24.70
CA VAL A 156 9.88 -11.11 25.29
C VAL A 156 9.76 -10.82 26.79
N ALA A 157 8.66 -10.21 27.24
CA ALA A 157 8.44 -9.88 28.66
C ALA A 157 8.43 -11.13 29.55
N VAL A 158 7.99 -12.27 29.03
CA VAL A 158 8.03 -13.56 29.75
C VAL A 158 9.47 -14.06 29.93
N ALA A 159 10.35 -13.82 28.96
CA ALA A 159 11.75 -14.23 29.02
C ALA A 159 12.63 -13.23 29.78
N SER A 160 12.44 -11.94 29.56
CA SER A 160 13.16 -10.85 30.23
C SER A 160 12.32 -9.57 30.27
N PRO A 161 11.76 -9.21 31.44
CA PRO A 161 11.01 -7.97 31.61
C PRO A 161 11.84 -6.72 31.30
N VAL A 162 13.14 -6.76 31.58
CA VAL A 162 14.07 -5.65 31.29
C VAL A 162 14.21 -5.44 29.79
N ALA A 163 14.42 -6.52 29.02
CA ALA A 163 14.52 -6.42 27.56
C ALA A 163 13.21 -5.92 26.93
N ALA A 164 12.06 -6.38 27.42
CA ALA A 164 10.76 -5.90 26.98
C ALA A 164 10.57 -4.40 27.29
N GLY A 165 11.01 -3.94 28.46
CA GLY A 165 11.01 -2.52 28.81
C GLY A 165 11.84 -1.66 27.86
N VAL A 166 13.03 -2.13 27.48
CA VAL A 166 13.89 -1.45 26.48
C VAL A 166 13.22 -1.40 25.11
N LEU A 167 12.63 -2.51 24.64
CA LEU A 167 11.91 -2.53 23.37
C LEU A 167 10.71 -1.57 23.38
N LEU A 168 9.93 -1.55 24.46
CA LEU A 168 8.79 -0.65 24.58
C LEU A 168 9.24 0.82 24.59
N PHE A 169 10.30 1.13 25.37
CA PHE A 169 10.85 2.47 25.46
C PHE A 169 11.40 2.98 24.14
N THR A 170 11.98 2.11 23.31
CA THR A 170 12.48 2.48 21.96
C THR A 170 11.35 2.55 20.92
N LEU A 171 10.31 1.72 21.05
CA LEU A 171 9.18 1.68 20.12
C LEU A 171 8.34 2.97 20.16
N VAL A 172 8.09 3.52 21.35
CA VAL A 172 7.25 4.71 21.54
C VAL A 172 7.79 5.95 20.78
N PRO A 173 9.04 6.42 21.00
CA PRO A 173 9.57 7.58 20.28
C PRO A 173 9.72 7.29 18.79
N PHE A 174 10.12 6.07 18.41
CA PHE A 174 10.21 5.68 17.00
C PHE A 174 8.86 5.81 16.29
N GLY A 175 7.79 5.28 16.90
CA GLY A 175 6.43 5.38 16.37
C GLY A 175 5.94 6.83 16.28
N LEU A 176 6.26 7.66 17.28
CA LEU A 176 5.91 9.08 17.28
C LEU A 176 6.59 9.83 16.12
N VAL A 177 7.91 9.65 15.95
CA VAL A 177 8.67 10.26 14.86
C VAL A 177 8.14 9.78 13.50
N MET A 178 7.82 8.50 13.36
CA MET A 178 7.24 7.96 12.12
C MET A 178 5.84 8.50 11.83
N ALA A 179 5.00 8.72 12.84
CA ALA A 179 3.68 9.33 12.64
C ALA A 179 3.80 10.77 12.13
N LEU A 180 4.75 11.54 12.66
CA LEU A 180 5.02 12.92 12.24
C LEU A 180 5.67 12.97 10.86
N ALA A 181 6.75 12.21 10.65
CA ALA A 181 7.49 12.16 9.40
C ALA A 181 6.62 11.60 8.26
N GLY A 182 5.86 10.54 8.51
CA GLY A 182 4.93 9.97 7.54
C GLY A 182 3.81 10.94 7.17
N GLY A 183 3.28 11.70 8.14
CA GLY A 183 2.30 12.75 7.88
C GLY A 183 2.86 13.87 7.01
N ALA A 184 4.06 14.38 7.33
CA ALA A 184 4.73 15.44 6.56
C ALA A 184 5.10 14.98 5.15
N ALA A 185 5.70 13.79 5.03
CA ALA A 185 6.05 13.19 3.74
C ALA A 185 4.82 12.91 2.88
N GLY A 186 3.71 12.46 3.50
CA GLY A 186 2.44 12.23 2.79
C GLY A 186 1.85 13.50 2.20
N GLU A 187 1.85 14.60 2.96
CA GLU A 187 1.37 15.90 2.48
C GLU A 187 2.22 16.44 1.32
N GLU A 188 3.55 16.34 1.43
CA GLU A 188 4.45 16.82 0.36
C GLU A 188 4.38 15.94 -0.90
N SER A 189 4.35 14.61 -0.73
CA SER A 189 4.16 13.66 -1.82
C SER A 189 2.85 13.95 -2.57
N ARG A 190 1.75 14.21 -1.86
CA ARG A 190 0.46 14.56 -2.46
C ARG A 190 0.55 15.84 -3.29
N ARG A 191 1.27 16.86 -2.82
CA ARG A 191 1.48 18.10 -3.57
C ARG A 191 2.27 17.87 -4.86
N GLN A 192 3.30 17.02 -4.81
CA GLN A 192 4.07 16.63 -6.01
C GLN A 192 3.22 15.85 -7.01
N PHE A 193 2.44 14.86 -6.55
CA PHE A 193 1.52 14.10 -7.42
C PHE A 193 0.50 15.00 -8.11
N LEU A 194 -0.10 15.95 -7.37
CA LEU A 194 -1.03 16.92 -7.95
C LEU A 194 -0.36 17.85 -8.97
N ALA A 195 0.91 18.19 -8.80
CA ALA A 195 1.66 18.98 -9.78
C ALA A 195 1.93 18.19 -11.07
N LEU A 196 2.32 16.91 -10.95
CA LEU A 196 2.51 15.99 -12.07
C LEU A 196 1.20 15.77 -12.86
N GLU A 197 0.09 15.54 -12.17
CA GLU A 197 -1.22 15.34 -12.79
C GLU A 197 -1.65 16.57 -13.61
N ARG A 198 -1.44 17.78 -13.07
CA ARG A 198 -1.72 19.04 -13.79
C ARG A 198 -0.88 19.19 -15.05
N LEU A 199 0.41 18.85 -14.99
CA LEU A 199 1.28 18.91 -16.17
C LEU A 199 0.84 17.89 -17.22
N SER A 200 0.49 16.66 -16.81
CA SER A 200 -0.02 15.62 -17.69
C SER A 200 -1.32 16.05 -18.39
N SER A 201 -2.27 16.63 -17.64
CA SER A 201 -3.51 17.20 -18.21
C SER A 201 -3.21 18.30 -19.23
N LEU A 202 -2.33 19.25 -18.88
CA LEU A 202 -1.94 20.33 -19.80
C LEU A 202 -1.32 19.77 -21.08
N PHE A 203 -0.44 18.78 -20.97
CA PHE A 203 0.18 18.13 -22.11
C PHE A 203 -0.87 17.45 -23.01
N LEU A 204 -1.77 16.67 -22.42
CA LEU A 204 -2.84 15.99 -23.16
C LEU A 204 -3.78 16.97 -23.86
N ASP A 205 -4.13 18.08 -23.22
CA ASP A 205 -4.94 19.14 -23.83
C ASP A 205 -4.23 19.75 -25.05
N ARG A 206 -2.91 19.96 -24.97
CA ARG A 206 -2.12 20.47 -26.11
C ARG A 206 -1.98 19.45 -27.22
N VAL A 207 -1.78 18.17 -26.91
CA VAL A 207 -1.75 17.09 -27.91
C VAL A 207 -3.09 16.98 -28.63
N ARG A 208 -4.22 17.09 -27.91
CA ARG A 208 -5.56 17.09 -28.51
C ARG A 208 -5.83 18.30 -29.39
N ALA A 209 -5.31 19.47 -29.01
CA ALA A 209 -5.44 20.71 -29.77
C ALA A 209 -4.41 20.86 -30.90
N LEU A 210 -3.49 19.91 -31.09
CA LEU A 210 -2.39 20.00 -32.04
C LEU A 210 -2.82 20.38 -33.48
N PRO A 211 -3.93 19.83 -34.03
CA PRO A 211 -4.40 20.23 -35.36
C PRO A 211 -4.77 21.72 -35.44
N VAL A 212 -5.34 22.28 -34.37
CA VAL A 212 -5.69 23.71 -34.28
C VAL A 212 -4.43 24.56 -34.11
N VAL A 213 -3.49 24.11 -33.28
CA VAL A 213 -2.21 24.82 -33.08
C VAL A 213 -1.44 24.95 -34.39
N LEU A 214 -1.38 23.87 -35.19
CA LEU A 214 -0.74 23.86 -36.52
C LEU A 214 -1.50 24.74 -37.52
N ALA A 215 -2.84 24.72 -37.49
CA ALA A 215 -3.66 25.55 -38.39
C ALA A 215 -3.44 27.05 -38.18
N PHE A 216 -3.09 27.48 -36.96
CA PHE A 216 -2.83 28.88 -36.61
C PHE A 216 -1.33 29.22 -36.47
N GLN A 217 -0.42 28.30 -36.82
CA GLN A 217 1.05 28.48 -36.65
C GLN A 217 1.44 28.97 -35.25
N ALA A 218 0.75 28.44 -34.23
CA ALA A 218 0.91 28.86 -32.84
C ALA A 218 1.90 27.97 -32.05
N GLU A 219 2.75 27.19 -32.74
CA GLU A 219 3.60 26.16 -32.12
C GLU A 219 4.53 26.79 -31.08
N GLY A 220 5.18 27.91 -31.42
CA GLY A 220 6.12 28.59 -30.53
C GLY A 220 5.48 29.16 -29.26
N ALA A 221 4.21 29.55 -29.31
CA ALA A 221 3.48 30.00 -28.11
C ALA A 221 3.16 28.82 -27.19
N VAL A 222 2.64 27.73 -27.76
CA VAL A 222 2.26 26.52 -26.98
C VAL A 222 3.49 25.81 -26.40
N THR A 223 4.59 25.71 -27.15
CA THR A 223 5.84 25.12 -26.67
C THR A 223 6.44 25.93 -25.52
N ARG A 224 6.39 27.27 -25.55
CA ARG A 224 6.88 28.11 -24.45
C ARG A 224 6.07 27.93 -23.18
N ASP A 225 4.75 27.88 -23.28
CA ASP A 225 3.86 27.66 -22.13
C ASP A 225 4.11 26.28 -21.49
N LEU A 226 4.25 25.24 -22.31
CA LEU A 226 4.54 23.89 -21.84
C LEU A 226 5.95 23.79 -21.21
N SER A 227 6.95 24.43 -21.82
CA SER A 227 8.32 24.46 -21.29
C SER A 227 8.38 25.14 -19.93
N ARG A 228 7.69 26.28 -19.76
CA ARG A 228 7.57 26.94 -18.45
C ARG A 228 6.94 26.04 -17.40
N ALA A 229 5.85 25.36 -17.73
CA ALA A 229 5.19 24.44 -16.79
C ALA A 229 6.10 23.25 -16.42
N ALA A 230 6.89 22.73 -17.37
CA ALA A 230 7.85 21.66 -17.13
C ALA A 230 9.04 22.13 -16.29
N GLU A 231 9.59 23.32 -16.54
CA GLU A 231 10.65 23.94 -15.74
C GLU A 231 10.19 24.21 -14.31
N ASP A 232 8.96 24.68 -14.13
CA ASP A 232 8.38 24.94 -12.81
C ASP A 232 8.24 23.63 -11.99
N LEU A 233 7.87 22.54 -12.66
CA LEU A 233 7.84 21.20 -12.04
C LEU A 233 9.26 20.72 -11.73
N ALA A 234 10.21 20.82 -12.66
CA ALA A 234 11.60 20.40 -12.47
C ALA A 234 12.25 21.14 -11.29
N ALA A 235 12.02 22.45 -11.19
CA ALA A 235 12.51 23.27 -10.08
C ALA A 235 11.90 22.87 -8.73
N ARG A 236 10.62 22.48 -8.69
CA ARG A 236 9.98 21.96 -7.47
C ARG A 236 10.53 20.60 -7.07
N THR A 237 10.75 19.69 -8.02
CA THR A 237 11.33 18.37 -7.76
C THR A 237 12.74 18.47 -7.21
N ILE A 238 13.61 19.29 -7.82
CA ILE A 238 14.99 19.51 -7.34
C ILE A 238 15.00 20.15 -5.95
N ARG A 239 14.04 21.02 -5.63
CA ARG A 239 13.95 21.65 -4.31
C ARG A 239 13.67 20.63 -3.20
N VAL A 240 12.82 19.63 -3.45
CA VAL A 240 12.56 18.54 -2.48
C VAL A 240 13.82 17.70 -2.26
N LEU A 241 14.60 17.43 -3.31
CA LEU A 241 15.86 16.69 -3.19
C LEU A 241 16.98 17.48 -2.49
N ARG A 242 16.95 18.82 -2.50
CA ARG A 242 17.96 19.66 -1.85
C ARG A 242 17.75 19.78 -0.33
N VAL A 243 16.56 19.43 0.17
CA VAL A 243 16.20 19.49 1.60
C VAL A 243 16.34 18.13 2.29
N ALA A 244 16.39 17.04 1.53
CA ALA A 244 16.66 15.68 2.01
C ALA A 244 18.17 15.41 2.10
#